data_AF-B0CWC9-F1
#
_entry.id   AF-B0CWC9-F1
#
_cell.length_a   1.000
_cell.length_b   1.000
_cell.length_c   1.000
_cell.angle_alpha   90.00
_cell.angle_beta   90.00
_cell.angle_gamma   90.00
#
_symmetry.space_group_name_H-M   'P 1'
#
loop_
_entity.id
_entity.type
_entity.pdbx_description
1 polymer ?
#
loop_
_entity_poly.entity_id
_entity_poly.type
_entity_poly.pdbx_seq_one_letter_code
_entity_poly.pdbx_strand_id
1 'polypeptide(L)'
;MTNKFAEEAPTHPDDSEDENLNVDVFQEEYIIQDSKDEQDPHEDIDNELLLEKTMNEVYTYCQDCNIDQHSTDHDNPSPEQAATRDGHLWSFGRLGAPLKQIDMHTWAAACKEADTNFRDTVLSLAISDADFIENSTRLTHEIKDVGIRLAPHQQVQNLRWMGPIQSQLRKLVFDHISVIDGEIQVDLHQANCWLEQEQMALDSLANILVLSTGVSFCGWQLSSVRFDCSELMDRNVWIVDNTFIATHPKAKQCNREFVPTPVAFPKKLFSYIAVYLYFIRPVACNVLKALNRDFSYHSSILWAHSIPLEGHVLRAWSGRDVALCTGRLMKKLTGLRITPLLACQVSQAIFHDKFPQLFSDVPTVLNELYLYGNRCRFPSWLDLLTEAAVKLLTVSQIWQAMLEVEPVSSIWMPLVEGCCILPSERKENWEAAFLTANSYSDFS
;
A
#
# COMPACT_ATOMS: atom_id res chain seq x y z
N MET A 1 44.25 -18.50 -48.23
CA MET A 1 44.29 -17.80 -49.53
C MET A 1 43.03 -16.95 -49.59
N THR A 2 43.03 -15.71 -49.08
CA THR A 2 43.46 -14.47 -49.78
C THR A 2 42.59 -14.12 -50.99
N ASN A 3 41.69 -13.14 -50.81
CA ASN A 3 41.73 -11.92 -51.62
C ASN A 3 41.21 -10.73 -50.80
N LYS A 4 41.92 -9.60 -50.90
CA LYS A 4 41.54 -8.26 -50.43
C LYS A 4 41.35 -7.37 -51.66
N PHE A 5 40.37 -6.48 -51.65
CA PHE A 5 40.40 -5.10 -52.15
C PHE A 5 39.25 -4.41 -51.37
N ALA A 6 39.53 -3.48 -50.45
CA ALA A 6 39.84 -2.06 -50.70
C ALA A 6 38.63 -1.31 -51.28
N GLU A 7 38.27 -0.08 -50.90
CA GLU A 7 38.65 0.88 -49.85
C GLU A 7 37.99 2.18 -50.34
N GLU A 8 37.01 2.74 -49.63
CA GLU A 8 36.57 4.12 -49.90
C GLU A 8 35.85 4.74 -48.70
N ALA A 9 36.43 5.83 -48.22
CA ALA A 9 35.92 6.88 -47.36
C ALA A 9 36.40 8.21 -48.03
N PRO A 10 35.92 9.43 -47.68
CA PRO A 10 35.23 9.81 -46.44
C PRO A 10 34.06 10.82 -46.62
N THR A 11 33.40 11.20 -45.52
CA THR A 11 33.36 12.60 -45.02
C THR A 11 32.64 12.71 -43.66
N HIS A 12 33.30 13.33 -42.68
CA HIS A 12 32.61 14.06 -41.61
C HIS A 12 32.11 15.41 -42.19
N PRO A 13 31.10 16.00 -41.55
CA PRO A 13 31.41 17.20 -40.77
C PRO A 13 30.97 17.10 -39.31
N ASP A 14 31.73 17.74 -38.44
CA ASP A 14 31.23 18.23 -37.16
C ASP A 14 30.14 19.29 -37.41
N ASP A 15 29.10 19.31 -36.60
CA ASP A 15 29.01 20.38 -35.60
C ASP A 15 27.98 20.01 -34.51
N SER A 16 28.37 20.28 -33.27
CA SER A 16 27.61 20.05 -32.05
C SER A 16 26.68 21.21 -31.74
N GLU A 17 25.44 20.93 -31.34
CA GLU A 17 24.73 21.77 -30.39
C GLU A 17 24.20 20.92 -29.23
N ASP A 18 24.57 21.32 -28.01
CA ASP A 18 24.25 20.64 -26.76
C ASP A 18 22.80 20.85 -26.32
N GLU A 19 22.03 19.78 -26.14
CA GLU A 19 21.01 19.75 -25.10
C GLU A 19 21.52 18.97 -23.89
N ASN A 20 22.22 19.69 -23.01
CA ASN A 20 22.59 19.24 -21.67
C ASN A 20 21.34 19.01 -20.80
N LEU A 21 20.69 17.85 -20.98
CA LEU A 21 19.83 17.30 -19.94
C LEU A 21 20.72 16.86 -18.78
N ASN A 22 20.87 17.79 -17.83
CA ASN A 22 21.68 17.69 -16.64
C ASN A 22 21.16 16.57 -15.71
N VAL A 23 21.58 15.33 -16.00
CA VAL A 23 21.33 14.15 -15.15
C VAL A 23 22.33 14.18 -14.01
N ASP A 24 22.06 14.99 -12.99
CA ASP A 24 22.84 14.90 -11.77
C ASP A 24 22.08 15.26 -10.48
N VAL A 25 22.66 14.77 -9.39
CA VAL A 25 22.32 14.95 -7.96
C VAL A 25 21.11 14.14 -7.42
N PHE A 26 21.40 13.39 -6.35
CA PHE A 26 20.53 12.56 -5.50
C PHE A 26 20.12 11.17 -6.04
N GLN A 27 21.14 10.40 -6.41
CA GLN A 27 21.29 9.08 -5.79
C GLN A 27 21.75 9.31 -4.33
N GLU A 28 20.92 8.98 -3.33
CA GLU A 28 21.45 8.66 -1.98
C GLU A 28 21.70 7.15 -1.94
N GLU A 29 22.93 6.78 -1.59
CA GLU A 29 23.38 5.39 -1.56
C GLU A 29 22.66 4.59 -0.47
N TYR A 30 22.17 3.41 -0.84
CA TYR A 30 21.99 2.30 0.10
C TYR A 30 22.83 1.13 -0.39
N ILE A 31 24.09 1.08 0.09
CA ILE A 31 24.93 -0.10 -0.03
C ILE A 31 24.36 -1.17 0.89
N ILE A 32 23.74 -2.20 0.32
CA ILE A 32 23.56 -3.48 0.99
C ILE A 32 24.63 -4.40 0.43
N GLN A 33 25.70 -4.60 1.21
CA GLN A 33 26.70 -5.62 0.91
C GLN A 33 26.14 -7.00 1.28
N ASP A 34 26.05 -7.87 0.28
CA ASP A 34 26.00 -9.31 0.52
C ASP A 34 27.33 -9.74 1.16
N SER A 35 27.26 -10.35 2.34
CA SER A 35 28.30 -11.24 2.83
C SER A 35 27.68 -12.39 3.62
N LYS A 36 28.31 -13.56 3.50
CA LYS A 36 27.90 -14.80 4.16
C LYS A 36 28.66 -14.98 5.47
N ASP A 37 28.22 -16.02 6.20
CA ASP A 37 28.95 -16.86 7.14
C ASP A 37 28.92 -16.48 8.65
N GLU A 38 28.36 -17.45 9.39
CA GLU A 38 28.76 -18.01 10.70
C GLU A 38 28.60 -17.22 12.04
N GLN A 39 27.65 -17.74 12.84
CA GLN A 39 27.73 -18.14 14.26
C GLN A 39 28.59 -17.31 15.26
N ASP A 40 27.94 -16.79 16.31
CA ASP A 40 27.93 -17.45 17.64
C ASP A 40 26.76 -16.92 18.51
N PRO A 41 26.08 -17.72 19.37
CA PRO A 41 24.97 -17.25 20.22
C PRO A 41 25.32 -17.26 21.72
N HIS A 42 25.04 -16.16 22.44
CA HIS A 42 24.69 -16.16 23.88
C HIS A 42 24.45 -14.72 24.39
N GLU A 43 23.18 -14.33 24.58
CA GLU A 43 22.58 -14.07 25.91
C GLU A 43 21.09 -13.71 25.72
N ASP A 44 20.30 -13.94 26.78
CA ASP A 44 18.88 -14.29 26.69
C ASP A 44 18.01 -13.32 27.51
N ILE A 45 16.72 -13.17 27.12
CA ILE A 45 15.55 -12.96 28.03
C ILE A 45 15.52 -11.57 28.77
N ASP A 46 14.51 -10.70 28.72
CA ASP A 46 13.05 -10.77 28.45
C ASP A 46 12.57 -9.56 27.60
N ASN A 47 11.75 -9.67 26.55
CA ASN A 47 10.35 -10.14 26.40
C ASN A 47 9.21 -9.13 26.66
N GLU A 48 9.49 -7.90 27.10
CA GLU A 48 8.45 -6.83 27.15
C GLU A 48 8.61 -5.79 26.01
N LEU A 49 9.84 -5.62 25.51
CA LEU A 49 10.21 -4.61 24.49
C LEU A 49 9.65 -4.81 23.07
N LEU A 50 8.91 -5.88 22.73
CA LEU A 50 8.83 -6.30 21.33
C LEU A 50 7.99 -5.39 20.42
N LEU A 51 6.95 -4.73 20.94
CA LEU A 51 6.17 -3.75 20.16
C LEU A 51 6.91 -2.40 20.09
N GLU A 52 7.40 -1.93 21.25
CA GLU A 52 8.12 -0.68 21.42
C GLU A 52 9.43 -0.62 20.62
N LYS A 53 10.25 -1.69 20.67
CA LYS A 53 11.55 -1.81 19.97
C LYS A 53 11.41 -2.04 18.46
N THR A 54 10.22 -2.37 17.96
CA THR A 54 9.96 -2.45 16.51
C THR A 54 9.59 -1.08 15.93
N MET A 55 9.30 -0.08 16.77
CA MET A 55 8.89 1.28 16.34
C MET A 55 9.88 2.40 16.73
N ASN A 56 10.70 2.23 17.78
CA ASN A 56 11.49 3.31 18.40
C ASN A 56 12.90 3.62 17.79
N GLU A 57 13.09 3.50 16.47
CA GLU A 57 14.29 4.03 15.80
C GLU A 57 13.96 4.86 14.55
N VAL A 58 13.70 6.16 14.72
CA VAL A 58 14.01 7.22 13.74
C VAL A 58 13.79 8.64 14.32
N TYR A 59 14.86 9.44 14.29
CA TYR A 59 14.98 10.92 14.28
C TYR A 59 14.06 11.82 15.14
N THR A 60 14.71 12.81 15.78
CA THR A 60 14.07 13.92 16.50
C THR A 60 13.08 14.72 15.64
N TYR A 61 11.84 14.76 16.10
CA TYR A 61 10.83 15.74 15.69
C TYR A 61 11.10 17.09 16.37
N CYS A 62 11.35 18.13 15.58
CA CYS A 62 11.24 19.51 16.06
C CYS A 62 9.84 20.04 15.72
N GLN A 63 8.93 19.97 16.68
CA GLN A 63 8.12 21.16 16.96
C GLN A 63 9.05 22.22 17.55
N ASP A 64 8.77 23.50 17.30
CA ASP A 64 9.39 24.59 18.05
C ASP A 64 8.81 24.63 19.47
N CYS A 65 9.28 23.68 20.30
CA CYS A 65 9.02 23.65 21.74
C CYS A 65 10.19 24.32 22.47
N ASN A 66 9.93 25.53 22.98
CA ASN A 66 10.84 26.32 23.81
C ASN A 66 11.58 25.48 24.87
N ILE A 67 12.91 25.41 24.75
CA ILE A 67 13.81 25.26 25.90
C ILE A 67 14.99 26.22 25.72
N ASP A 68 14.89 27.39 26.35
CA ASP A 68 15.90 27.78 27.34
C ASP A 68 15.36 28.91 28.24
N GLN A 69 15.30 28.64 29.55
CA GLN A 69 15.04 29.67 30.54
C GLN A 69 16.36 30.30 30.96
N HIS A 70 16.60 31.56 30.57
CA HIS A 70 17.28 32.55 31.43
C HIS A 70 17.11 33.97 30.87
N SER A 71 16.63 34.89 31.72
CA SER A 71 16.95 36.35 31.78
C SER A 71 17.21 37.08 30.45
N THR A 72 16.49 38.16 30.08
CA THR A 72 16.16 39.35 30.88
C THR A 72 15.17 40.24 30.10
N ASP A 73 14.58 41.25 30.74
CA ASP A 73 13.63 42.20 30.15
C ASP A 73 14.07 42.85 28.83
N HIS A 74 13.16 42.93 27.84
CA HIS A 74 12.70 44.19 27.23
C HIS A 74 11.60 43.98 26.17
N ASP A 75 10.81 45.03 25.93
CA ASP A 75 9.60 45.05 25.10
C ASP A 75 9.81 44.60 23.64
N ASN A 76 8.99 43.64 23.17
CA ASN A 76 8.49 43.55 21.79
C ASN A 76 7.39 42.46 21.66
N PRO A 77 6.54 42.51 20.61
CA PRO A 77 5.28 41.75 20.59
C PRO A 77 5.47 40.25 20.35
N SER A 78 4.62 39.46 21.01
CA SER A 78 4.58 37.99 20.93
C SER A 78 4.33 37.49 19.50
N PRO A 79 5.16 36.57 18.98
CA PRO A 79 4.81 35.78 17.81
C PRO A 79 3.86 34.65 18.25
N GLU A 80 2.57 34.79 17.97
CA GLU A 80 1.64 33.66 17.94
C GLU A 80 2.01 32.73 16.79
N GLN A 81 2.96 31.81 17.02
CA GLN A 81 3.34 30.79 16.04
C GLN A 81 2.53 29.52 16.26
N ALA A 82 1.28 29.60 15.78
CA ALA A 82 0.43 28.44 15.64
C ALA A 82 1.07 27.43 14.67
N ALA A 83 1.09 26.14 15.06
CA ALA A 83 0.80 25.13 14.05
C ALA A 83 -0.50 25.56 13.36
N THR A 84 -0.48 25.72 12.03
CA THR A 84 -1.66 26.17 11.28
C THR A 84 -2.86 25.31 11.72
N ARG A 85 -3.91 25.98 12.23
CA ARG A 85 -4.94 25.41 13.13
C ARG A 85 -5.65 24.15 12.63
N ASP A 86 -5.48 23.82 11.36
CA ASP A 86 -6.15 22.76 10.63
C ASP A 86 -5.47 21.38 10.78
N GLY A 87 -4.23 21.29 11.27
CA GLY A 87 -3.56 20.01 11.57
C GLY A 87 -3.23 19.12 10.36
N HIS A 88 -3.32 19.66 9.14
CA HIS A 88 -3.14 18.92 7.89
C HIS A 88 -1.74 19.05 7.25
N LEU A 89 -0.90 20.01 7.68
CA LEU A 89 0.44 20.23 7.12
C LEU A 89 1.53 19.76 8.09
N TRP A 90 2.41 18.87 7.61
CA TRP A 90 3.41 18.19 8.42
C TRP A 90 4.83 18.44 7.89
N SER A 91 5.64 19.14 8.70
CA SER A 91 7.06 19.39 8.42
C SER A 91 7.93 18.21 8.85
N PHE A 92 8.90 17.82 8.02
CA PHE A 92 9.87 16.77 8.29
C PHE A 92 11.22 17.06 7.61
N GLY A 93 12.33 16.67 8.23
CA GLY A 93 13.66 16.86 7.66
C GLY A 93 14.75 16.26 8.54
N ARG A 94 15.97 16.14 8.00
CA ARG A 94 17.16 15.86 8.82
C ARG A 94 17.62 17.16 9.47
N LEU A 95 18.20 17.08 10.66
CA LEU A 95 18.79 18.23 11.36
C LEU A 95 19.79 18.97 10.43
N GLY A 96 19.63 20.28 10.27
CA GLY A 96 20.47 21.10 9.39
C GLY A 96 20.14 21.06 7.89
N ALA A 97 19.11 20.32 7.47
CA ALA A 97 18.58 20.36 6.10
C ALA A 97 17.27 21.17 6.03
N PRO A 98 16.90 21.75 4.86
CA PRO A 98 15.59 22.38 4.69
C PRO A 98 14.45 21.40 5.00
N LEU A 99 13.49 21.84 5.82
CA LEU A 99 12.28 21.08 6.11
C LEU A 99 11.46 20.90 4.82
N LYS A 100 11.00 19.67 4.60
CA LYS A 100 9.99 19.33 3.60
C LYS A 100 8.64 19.32 4.27
N GLN A 101 7.59 19.61 3.52
CA GLN A 101 6.22 19.64 4.03
C GLN A 101 5.35 18.65 3.25
N ILE A 102 4.55 17.87 3.98
CA ILE A 102 3.51 16.99 3.46
C ILE A 102 2.16 17.58 3.85
N ASP A 103 1.30 17.83 2.87
CA ASP A 103 -0.10 18.19 3.08
C ASP A 103 -0.96 16.92 3.00
N MET A 104 -1.68 16.60 4.07
CA MET A 104 -2.58 15.45 4.18
C MET A 104 -3.71 15.49 3.14
N HIS A 105 -4.15 16.66 2.67
CA HIS A 105 -5.09 16.76 1.55
C HIS A 105 -4.47 16.28 0.23
N THR A 106 -3.19 16.55 0.00
CA THR A 106 -2.48 16.03 -1.18
C THR A 106 -2.19 14.53 -1.07
N TRP A 107 -1.99 14.01 0.14
CA TRP A 107 -1.90 12.57 0.39
C TRP A 107 -3.26 11.88 0.17
N ALA A 108 -4.35 12.45 0.67
CA ALA A 108 -5.71 11.96 0.42
C ALA A 108 -6.03 11.95 -1.08
N ALA A 109 -5.65 13.00 -1.81
CA ALA A 109 -5.76 13.05 -3.27
C ALA A 109 -4.95 11.94 -3.96
N ALA A 110 -3.76 11.60 -3.45
CA ALA A 110 -2.95 10.50 -3.98
C ALA A 110 -3.56 9.11 -3.71
N CYS A 111 -4.15 8.88 -2.53
CA CYS A 111 -4.94 7.69 -2.25
C CYS A 111 -6.13 7.60 -3.22
N LYS A 112 -6.85 8.71 -3.42
CA LYS A 112 -7.99 8.78 -4.36
C LYS A 112 -7.58 8.55 -5.82
N GLU A 113 -6.42 9.04 -6.25
CA GLU A 113 -5.88 8.74 -7.59
C GLU A 113 -5.51 7.24 -7.71
N ALA A 114 -4.86 6.65 -6.70
CA ALA A 114 -4.54 5.23 -6.68
C ALA A 114 -5.81 4.33 -6.68
N ASP A 115 -6.82 4.68 -5.88
CA ASP A 115 -8.13 4.04 -5.86
C ASP A 115 -8.80 4.08 -7.24
N THR A 116 -8.80 5.25 -7.88
CA THR A 116 -9.43 5.46 -9.20
C THR A 116 -8.70 4.68 -10.28
N ASN A 117 -7.38 4.84 -10.37
CA ASN A 117 -6.54 4.12 -11.31
C ASN A 117 -6.69 2.59 -11.14
N PHE A 118 -6.75 2.08 -9.91
CA PHE A 118 -6.95 0.65 -9.66
C PHE A 118 -8.30 0.17 -10.19
N ARG A 119 -9.39 0.88 -9.85
CA ARG A 119 -10.75 0.54 -10.30
C ARG A 119 -10.86 0.56 -11.82
N ASP A 120 -10.40 1.63 -12.46
CA ASP A 120 -10.49 1.81 -13.90
C ASP A 120 -9.63 0.77 -14.65
N THR A 121 -8.44 0.44 -14.12
CA THR A 121 -7.60 -0.62 -14.69
C THR A 121 -8.23 -2.01 -14.55
N VAL A 122 -8.85 -2.32 -13.41
CA VAL A 122 -9.57 -3.59 -13.20
C VAL A 122 -10.76 -3.74 -14.15
N LEU A 123 -11.47 -2.64 -14.46
CA LEU A 123 -12.55 -2.62 -15.45
C LEU A 123 -12.02 -2.77 -16.88
N SER A 124 -10.89 -2.15 -17.22
CA SER A 124 -10.21 -2.32 -18.51
C SER A 124 -9.75 -3.76 -18.75
N LEU A 125 -9.14 -4.39 -17.74
CA LEU A 125 -8.67 -5.79 -17.80
C LEU A 125 -9.79 -6.80 -18.01
N ALA A 126 -11.03 -6.45 -17.63
CA ALA A 126 -12.25 -7.18 -17.93
C ALA A 126 -12.75 -7.02 -19.38
N ILE A 127 -11.94 -6.42 -20.27
CA ILE A 127 -12.28 -6.09 -21.67
C ILE A 127 -13.52 -5.15 -21.74
N SER A 128 -13.79 -4.41 -20.67
CA SER A 128 -15.00 -3.60 -20.49
C SER A 128 -16.33 -4.36 -20.70
N ASP A 129 -16.35 -5.68 -20.53
CA ASP A 129 -17.55 -6.51 -20.67
C ASP A 129 -18.53 -6.22 -19.52
N ALA A 130 -19.61 -5.50 -19.83
CA ALA A 130 -20.57 -5.03 -18.83
C ALA A 130 -21.23 -6.19 -18.06
N ASP A 131 -21.58 -7.27 -18.76
CA ASP A 131 -22.18 -8.47 -18.17
C ASP A 131 -21.24 -9.16 -17.18
N PHE A 132 -19.95 -9.33 -17.53
CA PHE A 132 -18.95 -9.82 -16.58
C PHE A 132 -18.78 -8.86 -15.39
N ILE A 133 -18.66 -7.55 -15.64
CA ILE A 133 -18.40 -6.55 -14.59
C ILE A 133 -19.55 -6.52 -13.58
N GLU A 134 -20.80 -6.46 -14.04
CA GLU A 134 -21.98 -6.44 -13.15
C GLU A 134 -22.08 -7.75 -12.36
N ASN A 135 -21.99 -8.90 -13.03
CA ASN A 135 -22.13 -10.19 -12.37
C ASN A 135 -20.99 -10.48 -11.38
N SER A 136 -19.74 -10.25 -11.77
CA SER A 136 -18.59 -10.48 -10.89
C SER A 136 -18.63 -9.56 -9.68
N THR A 137 -18.86 -8.26 -9.87
CA THR A 137 -18.96 -7.27 -8.78
C THR A 137 -20.07 -7.63 -7.80
N ARG A 138 -21.27 -7.92 -8.29
CA ARG A 138 -22.44 -8.30 -7.47
C ARG A 138 -22.17 -9.55 -6.63
N LEU A 139 -21.52 -10.56 -7.23
CA LEU A 139 -21.24 -11.84 -6.57
C LEU A 139 -20.02 -11.79 -5.64
N THR A 140 -19.22 -10.70 -5.60
CA THR A 140 -18.11 -10.59 -4.64
C THR A 140 -18.58 -10.66 -3.18
N HIS A 141 -19.80 -10.24 -2.88
CA HIS A 141 -20.39 -10.35 -1.55
C HIS A 141 -20.81 -11.79 -1.16
N GLU A 142 -20.82 -12.74 -2.12
CA GLU A 142 -21.06 -14.16 -1.86
C GLU A 142 -19.78 -14.95 -1.51
N ILE A 143 -18.61 -14.30 -1.62
CA ILE A 143 -17.31 -14.93 -1.37
C ILE A 143 -17.20 -15.32 0.11
N LYS A 144 -17.04 -16.63 0.35
CA LYS A 144 -16.81 -17.18 1.68
C LYS A 144 -15.36 -17.59 1.83
N ASP A 145 -14.61 -16.85 2.63
CA ASP A 145 -13.33 -17.31 3.14
C ASP A 145 -13.57 -18.12 4.44
N VAL A 146 -13.21 -19.41 4.43
CA VAL A 146 -13.33 -20.28 5.61
C VAL A 146 -12.05 -20.37 6.45
N GLY A 147 -11.09 -19.46 6.24
CA GLY A 147 -9.88 -19.36 7.07
C GLY A 147 -8.87 -20.51 6.86
N ILE A 148 -8.93 -21.18 5.70
CA ILE A 148 -7.98 -22.25 5.33
C ILE A 148 -6.87 -21.74 4.41
N ARG A 149 -5.80 -22.54 4.31
CA ARG A 149 -4.62 -22.32 3.47
C ARG A 149 -4.91 -21.79 2.05
N LEU A 150 -5.86 -22.41 1.34
CA LEU A 150 -6.24 -22.06 -0.02
C LEU A 150 -6.94 -20.68 -0.08
N ALA A 151 -6.59 -19.84 -1.06
CA ALA A 151 -7.32 -18.62 -1.34
C ALA A 151 -8.80 -18.89 -1.65
N PRO A 152 -9.73 -17.96 -1.35
CA PRO A 152 -11.16 -18.10 -1.60
C PRO A 152 -11.52 -18.63 -2.99
N HIS A 153 -10.82 -18.20 -4.05
CA HIS A 153 -11.09 -18.67 -5.42
C HIS A 153 -10.80 -20.15 -5.69
N GLN A 154 -9.99 -20.80 -4.85
CA GLN A 154 -9.73 -22.24 -4.89
C GLN A 154 -10.60 -23.05 -3.90
N GLN A 155 -11.39 -22.38 -3.04
CA GLN A 155 -12.21 -23.08 -2.06
C GLN A 155 -13.49 -23.62 -2.73
N VAL A 156 -13.82 -24.90 -2.46
CA VAL A 156 -14.86 -25.69 -3.18
C VAL A 156 -16.23 -24.98 -3.22
N GLN A 157 -16.60 -24.27 -2.16
CA GLN A 157 -17.87 -23.54 -2.09
C GLN A 157 -17.94 -22.33 -3.04
N ASN A 158 -16.80 -21.70 -3.36
CA ASN A 158 -16.74 -20.56 -4.26
C ASN A 158 -16.50 -21.00 -5.72
N LEU A 159 -15.63 -22.02 -5.93
CA LEU A 159 -15.30 -22.58 -7.24
C LEU A 159 -16.54 -22.91 -8.11
N ARG A 160 -17.63 -23.40 -7.48
CA ARG A 160 -18.87 -23.78 -8.18
C ARG A 160 -19.50 -22.65 -9.00
N TRP A 161 -19.40 -21.41 -8.53
CA TRP A 161 -19.97 -20.24 -9.20
C TRP A 161 -18.90 -19.32 -9.81
N MET A 162 -17.69 -19.30 -9.25
CA MET A 162 -16.56 -18.56 -9.84
C MET A 162 -16.05 -19.20 -11.13
N GLY A 163 -15.97 -20.53 -11.21
CA GLY A 163 -15.39 -21.24 -12.36
C GLY A 163 -16.02 -20.90 -13.73
N PRO A 164 -17.36 -20.84 -13.84
CA PRO A 164 -18.03 -20.34 -15.05
C PRO A 164 -17.64 -18.90 -15.42
N ILE A 165 -17.57 -17.98 -14.44
CA ILE A 165 -17.25 -16.56 -14.66
C ILE A 165 -15.77 -16.39 -15.06
N GLN A 166 -14.85 -17.10 -14.39
CA GLN A 166 -13.45 -17.21 -14.79
C GLN A 166 -13.31 -17.76 -16.22
N SER A 167 -14.16 -18.70 -16.62
CA SER A 167 -14.15 -19.26 -17.98
C SER A 167 -14.68 -18.28 -19.03
N GLN A 168 -15.70 -17.48 -18.70
CA GLN A 168 -16.17 -16.37 -19.54
C GLN A 168 -15.06 -15.34 -19.75
N LEU A 169 -14.45 -14.82 -18.67
CA LEU A 169 -13.37 -13.85 -18.78
C LEU A 169 -12.16 -14.43 -19.54
N ARG A 170 -11.77 -15.68 -19.26
CA ARG A 170 -10.71 -16.35 -20.00
C ARG A 170 -11.02 -16.38 -21.50
N LYS A 171 -12.27 -16.68 -21.88
CA LYS A 171 -12.66 -16.66 -23.29
C LYS A 171 -12.52 -15.24 -23.88
N LEU A 172 -13.10 -14.22 -23.23
CA LEU A 172 -13.02 -12.83 -23.70
C LEU A 172 -11.58 -12.34 -23.88
N VAL A 173 -10.71 -12.62 -22.90
CA VAL A 173 -9.28 -12.25 -22.97
C VAL A 173 -8.57 -13.02 -24.07
N PHE A 174 -8.79 -14.34 -24.20
CA PHE A 174 -8.15 -15.13 -25.26
C PHE A 174 -8.67 -14.77 -26.66
N ASP A 175 -9.95 -14.47 -26.83
CA ASP A 175 -10.54 -13.96 -28.07
C ASP A 175 -9.93 -12.58 -28.44
N HIS A 176 -9.56 -11.76 -27.45
CA HIS A 176 -8.91 -10.45 -27.64
C HIS A 176 -7.42 -10.55 -28.00
N ILE A 177 -6.67 -11.51 -27.42
CA ILE A 177 -5.21 -11.65 -27.62
C ILE A 177 -4.82 -12.72 -28.64
N SER A 178 -5.74 -13.33 -29.38
CA SER A 178 -5.44 -14.37 -30.40
C SER A 178 -5.45 -13.82 -31.81
N VAL A 179 -4.66 -14.44 -32.70
CA VAL A 179 -4.67 -14.14 -34.14
C VAL A 179 -5.75 -14.96 -34.87
N ILE A 180 -6.38 -14.35 -35.88
CA ILE A 180 -7.40 -14.96 -36.76
C ILE A 180 -6.69 -15.56 -37.99
N ASP A 181 -6.91 -16.82 -38.42
CA ASP A 181 -7.87 -17.86 -38.00
C ASP A 181 -7.21 -19.27 -38.07
N GLY A 182 -7.90 -20.30 -37.60
CA GLY A 182 -7.60 -21.71 -37.90
C GLY A 182 -6.67 -22.44 -36.92
N GLU A 183 -5.73 -21.74 -36.30
CA GLU A 183 -4.95 -22.23 -35.15
C GLU A 183 -4.95 -21.18 -34.03
N ILE A 184 -5.26 -21.60 -32.79
CA ILE A 184 -5.32 -20.68 -31.64
C ILE A 184 -3.90 -20.34 -31.20
N GLN A 185 -3.28 -19.37 -31.89
CA GLN A 185 -2.00 -18.81 -31.52
C GLN A 185 -2.21 -17.44 -30.85
N VAL A 186 -1.69 -17.31 -29.63
CA VAL A 186 -1.69 -16.06 -28.87
C VAL A 186 -0.74 -15.06 -29.53
N ASP A 187 -1.24 -13.88 -29.85
CA ASP A 187 -0.45 -12.73 -30.27
C ASP A 187 0.39 -12.25 -29.08
N LEU A 188 1.72 -12.34 -29.23
CA LEU A 188 2.67 -11.96 -28.19
C LEU A 188 2.60 -10.47 -27.83
N HIS A 189 2.28 -9.59 -28.77
CA HIS A 189 2.18 -8.15 -28.55
C HIS A 189 0.89 -7.82 -27.79
N GLN A 190 -0.26 -8.30 -28.24
CA GLN A 190 -1.54 -8.09 -27.54
C GLN A 190 -1.52 -8.69 -26.12
N ALA A 191 -0.97 -9.90 -25.98
CA ALA A 191 -0.82 -10.53 -24.67
C ALA A 191 0.11 -9.74 -23.74
N ASN A 192 1.22 -9.18 -24.25
CA ASN A 192 2.07 -8.29 -23.46
C ASN A 192 1.32 -7.01 -23.07
N CYS A 193 0.64 -6.32 -23.99
CA CYS A 193 -0.10 -5.10 -23.68
C CYS A 193 -1.21 -5.31 -22.64
N TRP A 194 -1.90 -6.45 -22.66
CA TRP A 194 -2.85 -6.81 -21.60
C TRP A 194 -2.16 -7.08 -20.25
N LEU A 195 -0.98 -7.72 -20.26
CA LEU A 195 -0.16 -7.91 -19.05
C LEU A 195 0.48 -6.58 -18.55
N GLU A 196 0.72 -5.59 -19.41
CA GLU A 196 1.17 -4.25 -19.01
C GLU A 196 0.08 -3.53 -18.21
N GLN A 197 -1.18 -3.60 -18.68
CA GLN A 197 -2.34 -3.12 -17.90
C GLN A 197 -2.47 -3.86 -16.56
N GLU A 198 -2.16 -5.16 -16.53
CA GLU A 198 -2.18 -5.95 -15.30
C GLU A 198 -1.12 -5.47 -14.28
N GLN A 199 0.07 -5.08 -14.74
CA GLN A 199 1.07 -4.44 -13.88
C GLN A 199 0.65 -3.03 -13.43
N MET A 200 -0.10 -2.27 -14.23
CA MET A 200 -0.67 -0.98 -13.80
C MET A 200 -1.71 -1.14 -12.66
N ALA A 201 -2.45 -2.25 -12.64
CA ALA A 201 -3.32 -2.59 -11.50
C ALA A 201 -2.49 -2.90 -10.25
N LEU A 202 -1.38 -3.64 -10.37
CA LEU A 202 -0.46 -3.89 -9.26
C LEU A 202 0.21 -2.61 -8.73
N ASP A 203 0.62 -1.70 -9.63
CA ASP A 203 1.18 -0.39 -9.29
C ASP A 203 0.19 0.39 -8.42
N SER A 204 -1.07 0.45 -8.87
CA SER A 204 -2.14 1.14 -8.15
C SER A 204 -2.44 0.47 -6.80
N LEU A 205 -2.48 -0.87 -6.74
CA LEU A 205 -2.71 -1.64 -5.51
C LEU A 205 -1.56 -1.53 -4.50
N ALA A 206 -0.31 -1.41 -4.97
CA ALA A 206 0.84 -1.13 -4.12
C ALA A 206 0.72 0.25 -3.47
N ASN A 207 0.33 1.26 -4.25
CA ASN A 207 0.12 2.62 -3.76
C ASN A 207 -1.05 2.69 -2.77
N ILE A 208 -2.17 1.98 -3.04
CA ILE A 208 -3.27 1.83 -2.09
C ILE A 208 -2.76 1.29 -0.77
N LEU A 209 -2.02 0.16 -0.75
CA LEU A 209 -1.52 -0.37 0.53
C LEU A 209 -0.59 0.63 1.23
N VAL A 210 0.46 1.10 0.55
CA VAL A 210 1.51 1.93 1.18
C VAL A 210 0.97 3.27 1.67
N LEU A 211 0.05 3.91 0.94
CA LEU A 211 -0.44 5.24 1.27
C LEU A 211 -1.66 5.22 2.20
N SER A 212 -2.51 4.19 2.12
CA SER A 212 -3.79 4.14 2.87
C SER A 212 -3.80 3.23 4.10
N THR A 213 -2.74 2.47 4.42
CA THR A 213 -2.74 1.61 5.64
C THR A 213 -2.09 2.24 6.88
N GLY A 214 -1.50 3.43 6.75
CA GLY A 214 -0.81 4.13 7.83
C GLY A 214 0.52 3.47 8.13
N VAL A 215 0.64 2.88 9.33
CA VAL A 215 1.82 2.12 9.76
C VAL A 215 1.88 0.81 8.96
N SER A 216 2.48 0.89 7.77
CA SER A 216 2.46 -0.16 6.76
C SER A 216 3.71 -1.04 6.77
N PHE A 217 3.72 -2.03 5.88
CA PHE A 217 4.85 -2.90 5.65
C PHE A 217 6.02 -2.15 5.00
N CYS A 218 7.25 -2.45 5.41
CA CYS A 218 8.45 -2.00 4.73
C CYS A 218 8.48 -2.53 3.29
N GLY A 219 9.09 -1.80 2.35
CA GLY A 219 9.09 -2.19 0.93
C GLY A 219 9.58 -3.62 0.67
N TRP A 220 10.57 -4.11 1.41
CA TRP A 220 11.08 -5.49 1.28
C TRP A 220 10.09 -6.56 1.78
N GLN A 221 9.21 -6.23 2.73
CA GLN A 221 8.19 -7.14 3.27
C GLN A 221 7.06 -7.41 2.27
N LEU A 222 6.80 -6.49 1.34
CA LEU A 222 5.73 -6.63 0.35
C LEU A 222 5.92 -7.85 -0.58
N SER A 223 7.17 -8.26 -0.80
CA SER A 223 7.51 -9.51 -1.51
C SER A 223 7.00 -10.79 -0.84
N SER A 224 6.65 -10.72 0.45
CA SER A 224 6.12 -11.84 1.24
C SER A 224 4.59 -11.87 1.35
N VAL A 225 3.89 -10.88 0.78
CA VAL A 225 2.42 -10.83 0.82
C VAL A 225 1.85 -11.76 -0.23
N ARG A 226 1.13 -12.78 0.24
CA ARG A 226 0.60 -13.90 -0.53
C ARG A 226 -0.92 -13.96 -0.40
N PHE A 227 -1.60 -13.85 -1.54
CA PHE A 227 -3.05 -14.00 -1.59
C PHE A 227 -3.49 -15.47 -1.69
N ASP A 228 -2.60 -16.35 -2.13
CA ASP A 228 -2.78 -17.80 -2.17
C ASP A 228 -1.54 -18.55 -1.66
N CYS A 229 -1.70 -19.81 -1.31
CA CYS A 229 -0.60 -20.66 -0.88
C CYS A 229 0.25 -21.15 -2.06
N SER A 230 1.52 -21.46 -1.79
CA SER A 230 2.38 -22.25 -2.68
C SER A 230 2.54 -23.67 -2.13
N GLU A 231 3.46 -24.47 -2.66
CA GLU A 231 3.81 -25.74 -2.03
C GLU A 231 4.41 -25.53 -0.63
N LEU A 232 5.31 -24.55 -0.49
CA LEU A 232 6.14 -24.34 0.70
C LEU A 232 5.56 -23.35 1.72
N MET A 233 4.65 -22.47 1.32
CA MET A 233 4.20 -21.33 2.12
C MET A 233 2.70 -21.15 2.08
N ASP A 234 2.11 -20.79 3.21
CA ASP A 234 0.70 -20.44 3.31
C ASP A 234 0.46 -19.01 2.81
N ARG A 235 -0.81 -18.69 2.52
CA ARG A 235 -1.22 -17.31 2.26
C ARG A 235 -1.26 -16.50 3.54
N ASN A 236 -1.07 -15.20 3.44
CA ASN A 236 -1.20 -14.26 4.55
C ASN A 236 -2.14 -13.08 4.23
N VAL A 237 -2.89 -13.15 3.13
CA VAL A 237 -4.06 -12.28 2.87
C VAL A 237 -5.36 -13.06 3.11
N TRP A 238 -6.24 -12.45 3.89
CA TRP A 238 -7.51 -13.02 4.37
C TRP A 238 -8.68 -12.06 4.10
N ILE A 239 -9.89 -12.59 4.02
CA ILE A 239 -11.12 -11.77 4.02
C ILE A 239 -11.77 -11.83 5.40
N VAL A 240 -11.96 -10.66 6.01
CA VAL A 240 -12.71 -10.51 7.27
C VAL A 240 -13.65 -9.31 7.12
N ASP A 241 -14.95 -9.49 7.39
CA ASP A 241 -15.97 -8.43 7.28
C ASP A 241 -15.91 -7.65 5.93
N ASN A 242 -15.84 -8.37 4.81
CA ASN A 242 -15.68 -7.80 3.46
C ASN A 242 -14.50 -6.82 3.33
N THR A 243 -13.43 -7.03 4.09
CA THR A 243 -12.17 -6.30 4.00
C THR A 243 -11.04 -7.29 3.77
N PHE A 244 -10.12 -6.96 2.86
CA PHE A 244 -8.87 -7.69 2.70
C PHE A 244 -7.90 -7.28 3.81
N ILE A 245 -7.36 -8.26 4.51
CA ILE A 245 -6.34 -8.07 5.55
C ILE A 245 -5.08 -8.81 5.12
N ALA A 246 -3.99 -8.08 4.91
CA ALA A 246 -2.67 -8.69 4.82
C ALA A 246 -2.06 -8.72 6.23
N THR A 247 -1.46 -9.84 6.61
CA THR A 247 -0.83 -10.03 7.92
C THR A 247 0.49 -10.79 7.75
N HIS A 248 1.20 -11.05 8.84
CA HIS A 248 2.40 -11.89 8.87
C HIS A 248 3.39 -11.58 7.74
N PRO A 249 3.79 -10.31 7.53
CA PRO A 249 4.92 -9.98 6.67
C PRO A 249 6.20 -10.65 7.19
N LYS A 250 7.14 -10.91 6.27
CA LYS A 250 8.48 -11.40 6.63
C LYS A 250 9.12 -10.49 7.69
N ALA A 251 9.79 -11.07 8.67
CA ALA A 251 10.51 -10.35 9.70
C ALA A 251 11.95 -10.01 9.27
N LYS A 252 12.53 -8.98 9.91
CA LYS A 252 13.97 -8.64 9.82
C LYS A 252 14.78 -9.33 10.93
N GLN A 253 14.11 -9.73 12.00
CA GLN A 253 14.71 -10.34 13.21
C GLN A 253 15.19 -11.76 12.91
N CYS A 254 16.42 -12.12 13.30
CA CYS A 254 17.00 -13.44 13.00
C CYS A 254 16.21 -14.63 13.56
N ASN A 255 15.48 -14.42 14.67
CA ASN A 255 14.81 -15.49 15.42
C ASN A 255 13.32 -15.66 15.08
N ARG A 256 12.80 -14.91 14.10
CA ARG A 256 11.40 -15.02 13.61
C ARG A 256 11.40 -14.93 12.10
N GLU A 257 10.63 -15.77 11.40
CA GLU A 257 10.50 -15.64 9.95
C GLU A 257 9.45 -14.58 9.55
N PHE A 258 8.41 -14.41 10.37
CA PHE A 258 7.29 -13.49 10.15
C PHE A 258 6.96 -12.69 11.43
N VAL A 259 6.35 -11.51 11.30
CA VAL A 259 5.86 -10.70 12.43
C VAL A 259 4.33 -10.59 12.35
N PRO A 260 3.56 -10.83 13.42
CA PRO A 260 2.09 -10.73 13.40
C PRO A 260 1.60 -9.27 13.34
N THR A 261 1.73 -8.64 12.18
CA THR A 261 1.30 -7.27 11.91
C THR A 261 0.20 -7.27 10.84
N PRO A 262 -1.09 -7.14 11.20
CA PRO A 262 -2.17 -7.05 10.24
C PRO A 262 -2.40 -5.61 9.77
N VAL A 263 -2.62 -5.43 8.46
CA VAL A 263 -3.02 -4.17 7.83
C VAL A 263 -4.27 -4.38 6.97
N ALA A 264 -5.19 -3.43 6.99
CA ALA A 264 -6.47 -3.51 6.28
C ALA A 264 -6.43 -2.72 4.96
N PHE A 265 -6.78 -3.33 3.84
CA PHE A 265 -7.11 -2.57 2.63
C PHE A 265 -8.42 -1.79 2.81
N PRO A 266 -8.65 -0.68 2.08
CA PRO A 266 -9.93 0.02 2.09
C PRO A 266 -11.12 -0.89 1.75
N LYS A 267 -12.13 -0.93 2.62
CA LYS A 267 -13.34 -1.76 2.50
C LYS A 267 -14.12 -1.47 1.21
N LYS A 268 -14.17 -0.21 0.76
CA LYS A 268 -14.84 0.20 -0.49
C LYS A 268 -14.23 -0.43 -1.75
N LEU A 269 -12.96 -0.87 -1.68
CA LEU A 269 -12.25 -1.52 -2.79
C LEU A 269 -12.43 -3.04 -2.81
N PHE A 270 -13.10 -3.63 -1.83
CA PHE A 270 -13.24 -5.08 -1.69
C PHE A 270 -13.69 -5.77 -2.97
N SER A 271 -14.73 -5.28 -3.63
CA SER A 271 -15.22 -5.89 -4.87
C SER A 271 -14.18 -5.85 -5.99
N TYR A 272 -13.47 -4.74 -6.17
CA TYR A 272 -12.43 -4.60 -7.20
C TYR A 272 -11.20 -5.46 -6.90
N ILE A 273 -10.76 -5.52 -5.64
CA ILE A 273 -9.64 -6.39 -5.22
C ILE A 273 -10.03 -7.86 -5.41
N ALA A 274 -11.27 -8.24 -5.07
CA ALA A 274 -11.78 -9.59 -5.30
C ALA A 274 -11.90 -9.95 -6.80
N VAL A 275 -12.44 -9.04 -7.63
CA VAL A 275 -12.49 -9.22 -9.10
C VAL A 275 -11.08 -9.43 -9.66
N TYR A 276 -10.14 -8.60 -9.23
CA TYR A 276 -8.74 -8.71 -9.63
C TYR A 276 -8.10 -10.04 -9.21
N LEU A 277 -8.09 -10.37 -7.91
CA LEU A 277 -7.38 -11.54 -7.39
C LEU A 277 -8.02 -12.88 -7.77
N TYR A 278 -9.33 -12.92 -7.97
CA TYR A 278 -10.07 -14.19 -8.10
C TYR A 278 -10.65 -14.45 -9.48
N PHE A 279 -10.58 -13.49 -10.40
CA PHE A 279 -11.02 -13.67 -11.79
C PHE A 279 -9.93 -13.24 -12.78
N ILE A 280 -9.39 -12.02 -12.66
CA ILE A 280 -8.35 -11.53 -13.57
C ILE A 280 -7.02 -12.28 -13.36
N ARG A 281 -6.54 -12.42 -12.11
CA ARG A 281 -5.25 -13.05 -11.80
C ARG A 281 -5.16 -14.54 -12.23
N PRO A 282 -6.20 -15.38 -12.06
CA PRO A 282 -6.24 -16.71 -12.68
C PRO A 282 -6.18 -16.68 -14.22
N VAL A 283 -6.81 -15.70 -14.88
CA VAL A 283 -6.71 -15.53 -16.34
C VAL A 283 -5.31 -15.10 -16.75
N ALA A 284 -4.67 -14.17 -16.02
CA ALA A 284 -3.28 -13.79 -16.25
C ALA A 284 -2.32 -14.99 -16.15
N CYS A 285 -2.50 -15.88 -15.17
CA CYS A 285 -1.74 -17.13 -15.08
C CYS A 285 -1.93 -18.03 -16.32
N ASN A 286 -3.14 -18.07 -16.90
CA ASN A 286 -3.38 -18.80 -18.15
C ASN A 286 -2.70 -18.14 -19.35
N VAL A 287 -2.68 -16.80 -19.43
CA VAL A 287 -1.95 -16.06 -20.48
C VAL A 287 -0.44 -16.31 -20.37
N LEU A 288 0.14 -16.19 -19.17
CA LEU A 288 1.56 -16.49 -18.92
C LEU A 288 1.92 -17.93 -19.33
N LYS A 289 1.06 -18.89 -18.98
CA LYS A 289 1.22 -20.29 -19.38
C LYS A 289 1.17 -20.48 -20.90
N ALA A 290 0.26 -19.80 -21.60
CA ALA A 290 0.19 -19.85 -23.07
C ALA A 290 1.42 -19.22 -23.74
N LEU A 291 2.03 -18.21 -23.11
CA LEU A 291 3.32 -17.62 -23.51
C LEU A 291 4.55 -18.44 -23.06
N ASN A 292 4.37 -19.63 -22.49
CA ASN A 292 5.43 -20.47 -21.90
C ASN A 292 6.31 -19.75 -20.85
N ARG A 293 5.71 -18.86 -20.05
CA ARG A 293 6.38 -18.14 -18.94
C ARG A 293 6.09 -18.81 -17.59
N ASP A 294 7.06 -18.74 -16.68
CA ASP A 294 6.86 -19.19 -15.29
C ASP A 294 5.90 -18.25 -14.55
N PHE A 295 4.77 -18.79 -14.09
CA PHE A 295 3.75 -18.07 -13.35
C PHE A 295 3.75 -18.40 -11.84
N SER A 296 4.75 -19.11 -11.32
CA SER A 296 4.80 -19.59 -9.93
C SER A 296 4.71 -18.46 -8.88
N TYR A 297 5.40 -17.34 -9.12
CA TYR A 297 5.25 -16.14 -8.28
C TYR A 297 3.87 -15.50 -8.46
N HIS A 298 3.40 -15.40 -9.70
CA HIS A 298 2.18 -14.71 -10.07
C HIS A 298 0.91 -15.39 -9.53
N SER A 299 0.92 -16.72 -9.38
CA SER A 299 -0.21 -17.51 -8.87
C SER A 299 -0.47 -17.37 -7.36
N SER A 300 0.48 -16.85 -6.57
CA SER A 300 0.41 -16.89 -5.10
C SER A 300 0.81 -15.58 -4.42
N ILE A 301 1.83 -14.88 -4.92
CA ILE A 301 2.32 -13.61 -4.37
C ILE A 301 1.53 -12.46 -5.00
N LEU A 302 1.18 -11.47 -4.18
CA LEU A 302 0.34 -10.34 -4.58
C LEU A 302 1.06 -9.48 -5.63
N TRP A 303 2.27 -8.99 -5.33
CA TRP A 303 3.08 -8.21 -6.25
C TRP A 303 4.15 -9.07 -6.94
N ALA A 304 3.91 -9.40 -8.20
CA ALA A 304 4.82 -10.19 -9.03
C ALA A 304 4.82 -9.66 -10.48
N HIS A 305 5.99 -9.61 -11.08
CA HIS A 305 6.17 -9.22 -12.49
C HIS A 305 5.51 -10.27 -13.39
N SER A 306 4.67 -9.83 -14.33
CA SER A 306 4.08 -10.67 -15.40
C SER A 306 4.83 -10.54 -16.74
N ILE A 307 5.71 -9.54 -16.85
CA ILE A 307 6.55 -9.28 -18.02
C ILE A 307 8.01 -9.36 -17.59
N PRO A 308 8.86 -10.13 -18.31
CA PRO A 308 10.27 -10.21 -17.98
C PRO A 308 10.94 -8.87 -18.27
N LEU A 309 11.65 -8.33 -17.28
CA LEU A 309 12.68 -7.32 -17.52
C LEU A 309 13.76 -7.95 -18.41
N GLU A 310 14.42 -7.16 -19.25
CA GLU A 310 15.36 -7.67 -20.27
C GLU A 310 16.37 -8.69 -19.70
N GLY A 311 16.36 -9.92 -20.22
CA GLY A 311 17.24 -11.00 -19.78
C GLY A 311 16.89 -11.67 -18.43
N HIS A 312 15.82 -11.26 -17.74
CA HIS A 312 15.45 -11.75 -16.42
C HIS A 312 14.22 -12.68 -16.41
N VAL A 313 14.18 -13.60 -15.44
CA VAL A 313 13.02 -14.45 -15.14
C VAL A 313 11.97 -13.64 -14.37
N LEU A 314 10.68 -14.00 -14.53
CA LEU A 314 9.59 -13.44 -13.73
C LEU A 314 9.83 -13.67 -12.23
N ARG A 315 9.61 -12.63 -11.42
CA ARG A 315 9.94 -12.60 -10.00
C ARG A 315 8.91 -11.80 -9.19
N ALA A 316 8.88 -12.03 -7.88
CA ALA A 316 8.21 -11.11 -6.96
C ALA A 316 8.78 -9.68 -7.06
N TRP A 317 7.94 -8.69 -6.81
CA TRP A 317 8.39 -7.31 -6.68
C TRP A 317 9.31 -7.15 -5.46
N SER A 318 10.35 -6.35 -5.64
CA SER A 318 11.28 -5.94 -4.59
C SER A 318 10.81 -4.65 -3.92
N GLY A 319 11.39 -4.32 -2.76
CA GLY A 319 11.13 -3.01 -2.14
C GLY A 319 11.54 -1.82 -2.99
N ARG A 320 12.48 -2.00 -3.94
CA ARG A 320 12.84 -0.97 -4.93
C ARG A 320 11.72 -0.76 -5.95
N ASP A 321 11.10 -1.84 -6.43
CA ASP A 321 10.02 -1.76 -7.42
C ASP A 321 8.84 -0.95 -6.84
N VAL A 322 8.44 -1.26 -5.59
CA VAL A 322 7.41 -0.49 -4.88
C VAL A 322 7.83 0.95 -4.59
N ALA A 323 9.07 1.18 -4.12
CA ALA A 323 9.54 2.54 -3.83
C ALA A 323 9.60 3.43 -5.08
N LEU A 324 9.89 2.86 -6.25
CA LEU A 324 9.81 3.56 -7.53
C LEU A 324 8.37 3.89 -7.92
N CYS A 325 7.44 2.96 -7.72
CA CYS A 325 6.01 3.16 -7.99
C CYS A 325 5.42 4.28 -7.11
N THR A 326 5.51 4.16 -5.78
CA THR A 326 4.96 5.17 -4.84
C THR A 326 5.70 6.50 -4.95
N GLY A 327 7.02 6.48 -5.14
CA GLY A 327 7.80 7.67 -5.39
C GLY A 327 7.42 8.40 -6.68
N ARG A 328 6.94 7.69 -7.71
CA ARG A 328 6.44 8.29 -8.97
C ARG A 328 5.10 8.99 -8.76
N LEU A 329 4.12 8.31 -8.14
CA LEU A 329 2.80 8.87 -7.86
C LEU A 329 2.90 10.10 -6.94
N MET A 330 3.61 9.98 -5.82
CA MET A 330 3.73 11.10 -4.88
C MET A 330 4.52 12.26 -5.48
N LYS A 331 5.60 12.03 -6.25
CA LYS A 331 6.29 13.14 -6.93
C LYS A 331 5.38 13.86 -7.92
N LYS A 332 4.51 13.14 -8.65
CA LYS A 332 3.55 13.73 -9.60
C LYS A 332 2.56 14.67 -8.89
N LEU A 333 2.08 14.30 -7.70
CA LEU A 333 0.99 14.99 -7.01
C LEU A 333 1.44 16.03 -5.96
N THR A 334 2.53 15.76 -5.24
CA THR A 334 3.00 16.62 -4.12
C THR A 334 4.34 17.29 -4.42
N GLY A 335 4.97 16.98 -5.56
CA GLY A 335 6.36 17.34 -5.85
C GLY A 335 7.40 16.51 -5.08
N LEU A 336 7.00 15.75 -4.05
CA LEU A 336 7.88 15.00 -3.16
C LEU A 336 7.82 13.49 -3.44
N ARG A 337 9.00 12.88 -3.63
CA ARG A 337 9.14 11.42 -3.65
C ARG A 337 8.95 10.88 -2.23
N ILE A 338 7.81 10.26 -1.95
CA ILE A 338 7.59 9.48 -0.72
C ILE A 338 7.86 8.01 -1.02
N THR A 339 8.70 7.39 -0.20
CA THR A 339 8.98 5.94 -0.22
C THR A 339 8.13 5.24 0.84
N PRO A 340 7.93 3.91 0.77
CA PRO A 340 7.20 3.16 1.79
C PRO A 340 7.74 3.36 3.22
N LEU A 341 9.06 3.51 3.38
CA LEU A 341 9.67 3.82 4.68
C LEU A 341 9.27 5.20 5.18
N LEU A 342 9.35 6.24 4.34
CA LEU A 342 8.95 7.60 4.71
C LEU A 342 7.45 7.70 4.97
N ALA A 343 6.62 6.98 4.21
CA ALA A 343 5.18 6.91 4.43
C ALA A 343 4.86 6.35 5.83
N CYS A 344 5.49 5.22 6.18
CA CYS A 344 5.37 4.62 7.51
C CYS A 344 5.85 5.59 8.61
N GLN A 345 7.03 6.18 8.49
CA GLN A 345 7.59 7.12 9.47
C GLN A 345 6.69 8.34 9.71
N VAL A 346 6.16 8.95 8.65
CA VAL A 346 5.25 10.10 8.78
C VAL A 346 3.95 9.66 9.46
N SER A 347 3.37 8.51 9.08
CA SER A 347 2.17 8.00 9.75
C SER A 347 2.41 7.73 11.23
N GLN A 348 3.55 7.13 11.61
CA GLN A 348 3.93 6.87 13.00
C GLN A 348 4.04 8.17 13.79
N ALA A 349 4.75 9.18 13.27
CA ALA A 349 4.89 10.48 13.92
C ALA A 349 3.54 11.16 14.16
N ILE A 350 2.65 11.14 13.15
CA ILE A 350 1.29 11.67 13.27
C ILE A 350 0.49 10.90 14.32
N PHE A 351 0.57 9.57 14.33
CA PHE A 351 -0.12 8.73 15.31
C PHE A 351 0.36 8.99 16.75
N HIS A 352 1.67 9.13 16.99
CA HIS A 352 2.21 9.46 18.32
C HIS A 352 1.82 10.86 18.80
N ASP A 353 1.78 11.86 17.92
CA ASP A 353 1.40 13.24 18.27
C ASP A 353 -0.11 13.42 18.47
N LYS A 354 -0.94 12.75 17.66
CA LYS A 354 -2.41 12.98 17.64
C LYS A 354 -3.25 11.93 18.32
N PHE A 355 -2.71 10.73 18.49
CA PHE A 355 -3.40 9.61 19.15
C PHE A 355 -2.47 8.83 20.10
N PRO A 356 -1.73 9.49 21.03
CA PRO A 356 -0.84 8.81 21.97
C PRO A 356 -1.53 7.72 22.80
N GLN A 357 -2.85 7.85 23.03
CA GLN A 357 -3.70 6.87 23.69
C GLN A 357 -3.85 5.53 22.94
N LEU A 358 -3.50 5.44 21.66
CA LEU A 358 -3.44 4.16 20.93
C LEU A 358 -2.20 3.34 21.32
N PHE A 359 -1.21 3.97 21.95
CA PHE A 359 0.06 3.36 22.37
C PHE A 359 0.22 3.28 23.89
N SER A 360 -0.78 3.71 24.67
CA SER A 360 -0.73 3.59 26.13
C SER A 360 -1.36 2.28 26.60
N ASP A 361 -0.83 1.73 27.69
CA ASP A 361 -1.31 0.45 28.25
C ASP A 361 -2.70 0.53 28.91
N VAL A 362 -3.32 1.72 28.94
CA VAL A 362 -4.56 1.97 29.69
C VAL A 362 -5.78 1.43 28.94
N PRO A 363 -6.52 0.46 29.50
CA PRO A 363 -7.55 -0.30 28.77
C PRO A 363 -8.91 0.41 28.70
N THR A 364 -8.98 1.64 28.16
CA THR A 364 -10.18 2.50 28.32
C THR A 364 -11.33 2.21 27.35
N VAL A 365 -11.10 1.64 26.15
CA VAL A 365 -12.12 1.48 25.09
C VAL A 365 -12.19 0.05 24.52
N LEU A 366 -11.93 -0.97 25.33
CA LEU A 366 -11.84 -2.36 24.84
C LEU A 366 -13.17 -3.01 24.46
N ASN A 367 -14.31 -2.64 25.05
CA ASN A 367 -15.54 -3.43 24.91
C ASN A 367 -16.09 -3.47 23.47
N GLU A 368 -16.12 -2.36 22.74
CA GLU A 368 -16.67 -2.36 21.38
C GLU A 368 -15.75 -3.05 20.38
N LEU A 369 -14.44 -2.83 20.48
CA LEU A 369 -13.43 -3.57 19.70
C LEU A 369 -13.42 -5.07 20.01
N TYR A 370 -13.60 -5.46 21.28
CA TYR A 370 -13.73 -6.85 21.69
C TYR A 370 -15.00 -7.50 21.11
N LEU A 371 -16.14 -6.80 21.17
CA LEU A 371 -17.39 -7.27 20.56
C LEU A 371 -17.31 -7.35 19.03
N TYR A 372 -16.62 -6.41 18.38
CA TYR A 372 -16.32 -6.47 16.94
C TYR A 372 -15.42 -7.68 16.63
N GLY A 373 -14.33 -7.86 17.37
CA GLY A 373 -13.41 -8.99 17.24
C GLY A 373 -14.08 -10.36 17.38
N ASN A 374 -15.04 -10.50 18.29
CA ASN A 374 -15.81 -11.74 18.46
C ASN A 374 -16.86 -11.97 17.36
N ARG A 375 -17.34 -10.92 16.68
CA ARG A 375 -18.28 -11.02 15.55
C ARG A 375 -17.56 -11.34 14.25
N CYS A 376 -16.43 -10.68 14.04
CA CYS A 376 -15.53 -10.92 12.92
C CYS A 376 -14.86 -12.29 13.10
N ARG A 377 -15.17 -13.24 12.21
CA ARG A 377 -14.60 -14.59 12.25
C ARG A 377 -13.16 -14.58 11.73
N PHE A 378 -12.27 -14.00 12.51
CA PHE A 378 -10.84 -13.93 12.21
C PHE A 378 -10.26 -15.35 12.02
N PRO A 379 -9.31 -15.54 11.09
CA PRO A 379 -8.55 -16.78 10.99
C PRO A 379 -7.83 -17.08 12.31
N SER A 380 -7.60 -18.37 12.59
CA SER A 380 -6.85 -18.79 13.78
C SER A 380 -5.35 -18.56 13.55
N TRP A 381 -4.86 -17.38 13.90
CA TRP A 381 -3.44 -17.06 13.93
C TRP A 381 -2.82 -17.56 15.24
N LEU A 382 -1.78 -18.40 15.15
CA LEU A 382 -1.18 -19.08 16.31
C LEU A 382 -0.45 -18.13 17.28
N ASP A 383 -0.01 -16.98 16.78
CA ASP A 383 0.85 -15.99 17.44
C ASP A 383 0.20 -14.60 17.56
N LEU A 384 -1.07 -14.46 17.16
CA LEU A 384 -1.80 -13.18 17.18
C LEU A 384 -3.21 -13.36 17.74
N LEU A 385 -3.41 -12.92 18.98
CA LEU A 385 -4.74 -12.87 19.61
C LEU A 385 -5.67 -11.92 18.84
N THR A 386 -6.94 -12.31 18.71
CA THR A 386 -7.97 -11.52 18.00
C THR A 386 -8.06 -10.08 18.49
N GLU A 387 -7.94 -9.85 19.80
CA GLU A 387 -7.96 -8.51 20.40
C GLU A 387 -6.80 -7.64 19.93
N ALA A 388 -5.59 -8.20 19.89
CA ALA A 388 -4.40 -7.52 19.40
C ALA A 388 -4.51 -7.23 17.89
N ALA A 389 -5.03 -8.18 17.12
CA ALA A 389 -5.29 -7.96 15.69
C ALA A 389 -6.27 -6.81 15.44
N VAL A 390 -7.40 -6.77 16.17
CA VAL A 390 -8.39 -5.71 16.04
C VAL A 390 -7.81 -4.34 16.39
N LYS A 391 -7.00 -4.24 17.46
CA LYS A 391 -6.29 -2.99 17.81
C LYS A 391 -5.36 -2.52 16.67
N LEU A 392 -4.55 -3.43 16.11
CA LEU A 392 -3.63 -3.10 15.01
C LEU A 392 -4.38 -2.70 13.73
N LEU A 393 -5.47 -3.38 13.40
CA LEU A 393 -6.34 -3.04 12.26
C LEU A 393 -7.04 -1.68 12.44
N THR A 394 -7.35 -1.30 13.69
CA THR A 394 -7.95 0.00 14.02
C THR A 394 -7.02 1.16 13.63
N VAL A 395 -5.70 1.00 13.75
CA VAL A 395 -4.72 2.00 13.28
C VAL A 395 -4.86 2.25 11.78
N SER A 396 -4.93 1.19 10.95
CA SER A 396 -5.18 1.36 9.51
C SER A 396 -6.53 2.03 9.22
N GLN A 397 -7.59 1.68 9.95
CA GLN A 397 -8.92 2.27 9.74
C GLN A 397 -8.99 3.76 10.13
N ILE A 398 -8.35 4.16 11.22
CA ILE A 398 -8.24 5.57 11.62
C ILE A 398 -7.48 6.35 10.54
N TRP A 399 -6.36 5.82 10.04
CA TRP A 399 -5.59 6.45 8.97
C TRP A 399 -6.41 6.62 7.67
N GLN A 400 -7.21 5.61 7.31
CA GLN A 400 -8.12 5.67 6.16
C GLN A 400 -9.18 6.74 6.33
N ALA A 401 -9.71 6.94 7.54
CA ALA A 401 -10.68 7.99 7.81
C ALA A 401 -10.05 9.40 7.82
N MET A 402 -8.83 9.55 8.35
CA MET A 402 -8.08 10.82 8.29
C MET A 402 -7.76 11.28 6.86
N LEU A 403 -7.55 10.32 5.95
CA LEU A 403 -7.31 10.57 4.53
C LEU A 403 -8.58 10.58 3.67
N GLU A 404 -9.78 10.58 4.28
CA GLU A 404 -11.08 10.50 3.58
C GLU A 404 -11.19 9.29 2.60
N VAL A 405 -10.41 8.24 2.84
CA VAL A 405 -10.42 7.00 2.06
C VAL A 405 -11.59 6.12 2.49
N GLU A 406 -11.88 6.03 3.79
CA GLU A 406 -13.03 5.30 4.35
C GLU A 406 -13.82 6.21 5.30
N PRO A 407 -15.11 5.94 5.58
CA PRO A 407 -15.85 6.67 6.59
C PRO A 407 -15.33 6.37 8.00
N VAL A 408 -15.52 7.33 8.91
CA VAL A 408 -15.31 7.15 10.35
C VAL A 408 -16.21 6.03 10.87
N SER A 409 -15.65 5.14 11.69
CA SER A 409 -16.38 4.01 12.27
C SER A 409 -16.72 4.27 13.73
N SER A 410 -17.99 4.08 14.10
CA SER A 410 -18.42 4.18 15.51
C SER A 410 -17.70 3.20 16.44
N ILE A 411 -17.22 2.06 15.92
CA ILE A 411 -16.52 1.01 16.68
C ILE A 411 -15.22 1.51 17.32
N TRP A 412 -14.54 2.48 16.69
CA TRP A 412 -13.28 3.04 17.20
C TRP A 412 -13.32 4.54 17.45
N MET A 413 -14.37 5.27 17.05
CA MET A 413 -14.48 6.71 17.27
C MET A 413 -14.19 7.14 18.74
N PRO A 414 -14.62 6.41 19.79
CA PRO A 414 -14.29 6.79 21.17
C PRO A 414 -12.81 6.67 21.57
N LEU A 415 -11.95 6.08 20.72
CA LEU A 415 -10.48 6.11 20.92
C LEU A 415 -9.84 7.44 20.48
N VAL A 416 -10.55 8.23 19.69
CA VAL A 416 -10.02 9.37 18.94
C VAL A 416 -10.88 10.63 19.08
N GLU A 417 -11.83 10.61 20.02
CA GLU A 417 -12.74 11.70 20.36
C GLU A 417 -11.97 12.95 20.82
N GLY A 418 -12.34 14.10 20.24
CA GLY A 418 -11.67 15.39 20.46
C GLY A 418 -10.48 15.66 19.53
N CYS A 419 -10.28 14.83 18.48
CA CYS A 419 -9.24 15.03 17.48
C CYS A 419 -9.76 15.74 16.22
N CYS A 420 -9.55 17.05 16.16
CA CYS A 420 -9.97 17.95 15.08
C CYS A 420 -9.51 17.58 13.65
N ILE A 421 -8.62 16.59 13.48
CA ILE A 421 -8.15 16.13 12.16
C ILE A 421 -9.21 15.24 11.48
N LEU A 422 -10.12 14.62 12.23
CA LEU A 422 -11.14 13.75 11.64
C LEU A 422 -12.26 14.56 10.96
N PRO A 423 -12.65 14.22 9.72
CA PRO A 423 -13.67 14.97 8.96
C PRO A 423 -15.05 15.06 9.63
N SER A 424 -15.40 14.12 10.50
CA SER A 424 -16.67 14.12 11.25
C SER A 424 -16.72 15.26 12.27
N GLU A 425 -15.70 15.38 13.11
CA GLU A 425 -15.59 16.48 14.08
C GLU A 425 -15.45 17.84 13.38
N ARG A 426 -14.81 17.87 12.20
CA ARG A 426 -14.73 19.08 11.37
C ARG A 426 -16.11 19.62 11.02
N LYS A 427 -17.07 18.75 10.68
CA LYS A 427 -18.41 19.18 10.25
C LYS A 427 -19.25 19.71 11.42
N GLU A 428 -19.27 19.01 12.55
CA GLU A 428 -19.98 19.46 13.75
C GLU A 428 -19.38 20.74 14.33
N ASN A 429 -18.05 20.86 14.37
CA ASN A 429 -17.39 22.09 14.80
C ASN A 429 -17.60 23.27 13.83
N TRP A 430 -17.69 23.03 12.52
CA TRP A 430 -17.99 24.10 11.56
C TRP A 430 -19.45 24.53 11.61
N GLU A 431 -20.39 23.59 11.76
CA GLU A 431 -21.81 23.90 11.98
C GLU A 431 -22.01 24.65 13.31
N ALA A 432 -21.36 24.21 14.40
CA ALA A 432 -21.38 24.92 15.68
C ALA A 432 -20.74 26.32 15.60
N ALA A 433 -19.58 26.47 14.93
CA ALA A 433 -18.92 27.76 14.74
C ALA A 433 -19.73 28.71 13.85
N PHE A 434 -20.37 28.19 12.80
CA PHE A 434 -21.25 28.96 11.90
C PHE A 434 -22.53 29.41 12.61
N LEU A 435 -23.17 28.53 13.39
CA LEU A 435 -24.32 28.88 14.24
C LEU A 435 -23.93 29.92 15.30
N THR A 436 -22.76 29.77 15.91
CA THR A 436 -22.23 30.74 16.89
C THR A 436 -21.97 32.09 16.23
N ALA A 437 -21.28 32.13 15.09
CA ALA A 437 -20.99 33.37 14.36
C ALA A 437 -22.28 34.11 13.94
N ASN A 438 -23.29 33.38 13.44
CA ASN A 438 -24.58 33.97 13.08
C ASN A 438 -25.39 34.42 14.29
N SER A 439 -25.22 33.81 15.47
CA SER A 439 -25.87 34.26 16.71
C SER A 439 -25.30 35.60 17.24
N TYR A 440 -24.08 35.98 16.81
CA TYR A 440 -23.50 37.28 17.12
C TYR A 440 -23.88 38.39 16.14
N SER A 441 -24.33 38.07 14.92
CA SER A 441 -24.79 39.08 13.95
C SER A 441 -26.22 39.60 14.21
N ASP A 442 -27.02 38.93 15.03
CA ASP A 442 -28.38 39.36 15.40
C ASP A 442 -28.39 40.36 16.59
N PHE A 443 -27.21 40.79 17.07
CA PHE A 443 -27.06 41.70 18.22
C PHE A 443 -26.26 42.99 17.91
N SER A 444 -26.07 43.34 16.63
CA SER A 444 -25.38 44.56 16.15
C SER A 444 -26.28 45.49 15.36
#